data_AF-A0A9X0A1B0-F1
#
_entry.id   AF-A0A9X0A1B0-F1
#
_cell.length_a   1.000
_cell.length_b   1.000
_cell.length_c   1.000
_cell.angle_alpha   90.00
_cell.angle_beta   90.00
_cell.angle_gamma   90.00
#
_symmetry.space_group_name_H-M   'P 1'
#
loop_
_entity.id
_entity.type
_entity.pdbx_description
1 polymer ?
#
loop_
_entity_poly.entity_id
_entity_poly.type
_entity_poly.pdbx_seq_one_letter_code
_entity_poly.pdbx_strand_id
1 'polypeptide(L)'
;MVEAGTEECNVNKDCPAGRFCDVHTCRACLHAETACHYVGTCCEGFVCQYGHCTKGVKEGDPGTYCDRTSDCLGKESCCVREISVNPHTSLCKPMLNEFESCGPINLFHRVYEGGMVEPDCGPCKVGLQCKNVGSKGLHFICLKEDEE
;
A
#
# COMPACT_ATOMS: atom_id res chain seq x y z
N MET A 1 -11.18 38.08 -13.30
CA MET A 1 -9.98 37.71 -12.53
C MET A 1 -10.48 37.34 -11.15
N VAL A 2 -10.61 36.05 -10.86
CA VAL A 2 -11.07 35.58 -9.55
C VAL A 2 -9.84 35.18 -8.79
N GLU A 3 -9.59 35.86 -7.68
CA GLU A 3 -8.44 35.65 -6.81
C GLU A 3 -8.34 34.17 -6.43
N ALA A 4 -7.14 33.61 -6.53
CA ALA A 4 -6.85 32.26 -6.06
C ALA A 4 -6.84 32.29 -4.52
N GLY A 5 -8.04 32.32 -3.91
CA GLY A 5 -8.21 32.13 -2.49
C GLY A 5 -7.78 30.70 -2.14
N THR A 6 -6.75 30.58 -1.31
CA THR A 6 -6.39 29.34 -0.63
C THR A 6 -7.55 28.91 0.25
N GLU A 7 -8.42 28.04 -0.28
CA GLU A 7 -9.51 27.46 0.49
C GLU A 7 -8.96 26.50 1.54
N GLU A 8 -9.31 26.75 2.79
CA GLU A 8 -8.89 25.91 3.91
C GLU A 8 -9.79 24.69 4.08
N CYS A 9 -9.18 23.58 4.48
CA CYS A 9 -9.82 22.29 4.76
C CYS A 9 -9.39 21.72 6.12
N ASN A 10 -10.20 20.82 6.67
CA ASN A 10 -9.89 20.07 7.90
C ASN A 10 -10.80 18.84 8.01
N VAL A 11 -10.70 18.09 9.11
CA VAL A 11 -11.51 16.88 9.37
C VAL A 11 -13.03 17.10 9.30
N ASN A 12 -13.51 18.33 9.47
CA ASN A 12 -14.94 18.69 9.39
C ASN A 12 -15.31 19.47 8.12
N LYS A 13 -14.33 19.81 7.27
CA LYS A 13 -14.53 20.64 6.09
C LYS A 13 -13.70 20.10 4.92
N ASP A 14 -14.40 19.38 4.05
CA ASP A 14 -13.85 18.85 2.81
C ASP A 14 -13.59 19.94 1.77
N CYS A 15 -12.69 19.61 0.84
CA CYS A 15 -12.44 20.42 -0.34
C CYS A 15 -13.54 20.25 -1.40
N PRO A 16 -13.73 21.24 -2.27
CA PRO A 16 -14.64 21.10 -3.41
C PRO A 16 -14.17 20.01 -4.37
N ALA A 17 -15.08 19.53 -5.23
CA ALA A 17 -14.81 18.48 -6.21
C ALA A 17 -13.58 18.81 -7.09
N GLY A 18 -12.76 17.81 -7.37
CA GLY A 18 -11.50 17.96 -8.12
C GLY A 18 -10.35 18.56 -7.31
N ARG A 19 -10.48 18.61 -5.97
CA ARG A 19 -9.42 19.03 -5.05
C ARG A 19 -9.28 18.05 -3.89
N PHE A 20 -8.09 18.02 -3.29
CA PHE A 20 -7.81 17.26 -2.07
C PHE A 20 -7.24 18.18 -0.99
N CYS A 21 -7.34 17.74 0.27
CA CYS A 21 -6.83 18.48 1.41
C CYS A 21 -5.36 18.14 1.68
N ASP A 22 -4.47 19.12 1.54
CA ASP A 22 -3.05 19.02 1.88
C ASP A 22 -2.72 19.97 3.03
N VAL A 23 -2.49 19.43 4.23
CA VAL A 23 -2.10 20.20 5.44
C VAL A 23 -2.96 21.47 5.60
N HIS A 24 -4.28 21.28 5.68
CA HIS A 24 -5.29 22.34 5.81
C HIS A 24 -5.55 23.22 4.59
N THR A 25 -4.93 22.96 3.44
CA THR A 25 -5.16 23.72 2.21
C THR A 25 -5.71 22.84 1.09
N CYS A 26 -6.76 23.30 0.41
CA CYS A 26 -7.27 22.61 -0.76
C CYS A 26 -6.36 22.80 -1.97
N ARG A 27 -5.85 21.69 -2.51
CA ARG A 27 -5.02 21.65 -3.72
C ARG A 27 -5.73 20.93 -4.85
N ALA A 28 -5.40 21.27 -6.09
CA ALA A 28 -5.92 20.56 -7.26
C ALA A 28 -5.56 19.07 -7.19
N CYS A 29 -6.49 18.21 -7.59
CA CYS A 29 -6.22 16.77 -7.70
C CYS A 29 -5.09 16.48 -8.69
N LEU A 30 -4.47 15.32 -8.53
CA LEU A 30 -3.31 14.92 -9.30
C LEU A 30 -3.73 14.09 -10.53
N HIS A 31 -3.14 14.40 -11.69
CA HIS A 31 -3.40 13.71 -12.95
C HIS A 31 -2.41 12.54 -13.18
N ALA A 32 -2.61 11.80 -14.28
CA ALA A 32 -1.78 10.67 -14.68
C ALA A 32 -0.27 10.90 -14.48
N GLU A 33 0.44 9.88 -13.99
CA GLU A 33 1.90 9.85 -13.76
C GLU A 33 2.42 10.86 -12.73
N THR A 34 1.56 11.69 -12.15
CA THR A 34 1.96 12.64 -11.11
C THR A 34 2.22 11.89 -9.80
N ALA A 35 3.31 12.23 -9.13
CA ALA A 35 3.68 11.65 -7.85
C ALA A 35 2.60 11.92 -6.79
N CYS A 36 2.22 10.89 -6.05
CA CYS A 36 1.21 10.92 -5.00
C CYS A 36 1.69 10.15 -3.76
N HIS A 37 1.24 10.58 -2.58
CA HIS A 37 1.71 10.03 -1.30
C HIS A 37 0.59 9.49 -0.41
N TYR A 38 -0.67 9.81 -0.73
CA TYR A 38 -1.83 9.44 0.06
C TYR A 38 -3.00 9.02 -0.84
N VAL A 39 -3.87 8.20 -0.27
CA VAL A 39 -5.17 7.81 -0.83
C VAL A 39 -6.01 9.07 -1.13
N GLY A 40 -6.78 9.05 -2.23
CA GLY A 40 -7.69 10.15 -2.57
C GLY A 40 -7.06 11.45 -3.09
N THR A 41 -5.75 11.48 -3.37
CA THR A 41 -5.07 12.66 -3.93
C THR A 41 -5.21 12.79 -5.46
N CYS A 42 -5.45 11.67 -6.14
CA CYS A 42 -5.61 11.61 -7.59
C CYS A 42 -7.01 12.06 -8.04
N CYS A 43 -7.09 12.60 -9.25
CA CYS A 43 -8.37 12.97 -9.86
C CYS A 43 -9.26 11.75 -10.15
N GLU A 44 -10.55 11.99 -10.37
CA GLU A 44 -11.52 10.95 -10.75
C GLU A 44 -11.01 10.12 -11.94
N GLY A 45 -11.09 8.79 -11.81
CA GLY A 45 -10.59 7.84 -12.81
C GLY A 45 -9.12 7.45 -12.66
N PHE A 46 -8.42 7.99 -11.66
CA PHE A 46 -7.04 7.66 -11.31
C PHE A 46 -6.94 7.21 -9.85
N VAL A 47 -6.04 6.27 -9.58
CA VAL A 47 -5.72 5.78 -8.23
C VAL A 47 -4.23 5.87 -8.01
N CYS A 48 -3.80 6.21 -6.79
CA CYS A 48 -2.38 6.26 -6.46
C CYS A 48 -1.83 4.83 -6.34
N GLN A 49 -1.03 4.41 -7.32
CA GLN A 49 -0.40 3.09 -7.39
C GLN A 49 1.12 3.27 -7.45
N TYR A 50 1.85 2.61 -6.55
CA TYR A 50 3.31 2.71 -6.44
C TYR A 50 3.84 4.16 -6.39
N GLY A 51 3.06 5.07 -5.78
CA GLY A 51 3.41 6.48 -5.65
C GLY A 51 3.10 7.35 -6.88
N HIS A 52 2.37 6.84 -7.87
CA HIS A 52 1.94 7.63 -9.05
C HIS A 52 0.45 7.44 -9.35
N CYS A 53 -0.21 8.53 -9.77
CA CYS A 53 -1.61 8.46 -10.19
C CYS A 53 -1.74 7.68 -11.49
N THR A 54 -2.40 6.53 -11.42
CA THR A 54 -2.48 5.55 -12.51
C THR A 54 -3.93 5.34 -12.93
N LYS A 55 -4.17 5.28 -14.25
CA LYS A 55 -5.52 5.09 -14.80
C LYS A 55 -5.88 3.61 -14.86
N GLY A 56 -7.16 3.28 -14.61
CA GLY A 56 -7.68 1.92 -14.77
C GLY A 56 -7.30 0.95 -13.64
N VAL A 57 -6.71 1.48 -12.56
CA VAL A 57 -6.44 0.77 -11.31
C VAL A 57 -7.57 1.07 -10.33
N LYS A 58 -7.92 0.12 -9.47
CA LYS A 58 -8.91 0.27 -8.42
C LYS A 58 -8.24 0.28 -7.06
N GLU A 59 -8.85 0.93 -6.08
CA GLU A 59 -8.36 0.85 -4.70
C GLU A 59 -8.35 -0.60 -4.21
N GLY A 60 -7.25 -0.97 -3.56
CA GLY A 60 -6.98 -2.32 -3.09
C GLY A 60 -6.25 -3.20 -4.11
N ASP A 61 -6.08 -2.77 -5.35
CA ASP A 61 -5.21 -3.46 -6.31
C ASP A 61 -3.74 -3.44 -5.85
N PRO A 62 -2.88 -4.35 -6.38
CA PRO A 62 -1.47 -4.37 -6.03
C PRO A 62 -0.79 -3.01 -6.22
N GLY A 63 -0.07 -2.55 -5.18
CA GLY A 63 0.65 -1.28 -5.19
C GLY A 63 -0.18 -0.06 -4.82
N THR A 64 -1.50 -0.17 -4.65
CA THR A 64 -2.31 0.96 -4.13
C THR A 64 -2.12 1.11 -2.63
N TYR A 65 -2.27 2.32 -2.12
CA TYR A 65 -2.17 2.57 -0.68
C TYR A 65 -3.33 1.94 0.10
N CYS A 66 -3.07 1.59 1.36
CA CYS A 66 -4.02 0.97 2.29
C CYS A 66 -3.71 1.40 3.72
N ASP A 67 -4.74 1.39 4.56
CA ASP A 67 -4.59 1.56 6.01
C ASP A 67 -4.71 0.21 6.73
N ARG A 68 -5.49 -0.72 6.16
CA ARG A 68 -5.74 -2.06 6.70
C ARG A 68 -5.62 -3.12 5.62
N THR A 69 -5.38 -4.35 6.04
CA THR A 69 -5.37 -5.50 5.11
C THR A 69 -6.74 -5.68 4.43
N SER A 70 -7.84 -5.32 5.10
CA SER A 70 -9.19 -5.35 4.53
C SER A 70 -9.40 -4.41 3.34
N ASP A 71 -8.55 -3.40 3.19
CA ASP A 71 -8.64 -2.43 2.09
C ASP A 71 -8.05 -3.00 0.79
N CYS A 72 -7.25 -4.07 0.91
CA CYS A 72 -6.66 -4.75 -0.23
C CYS A 72 -7.65 -5.74 -0.85
N LEU A 73 -7.80 -5.67 -2.17
CA LEU A 73 -8.66 -6.56 -2.93
C LEU A 73 -8.03 -7.95 -3.02
N GLY A 74 -8.79 -8.96 -2.59
CA GLY A 74 -8.40 -10.37 -2.67
C GLY A 74 -7.88 -10.93 -1.35
N LYS A 75 -8.11 -12.22 -1.12
CA LYS A 75 -7.74 -12.93 0.11
C LYS A 75 -6.23 -13.16 0.26
N GLU A 76 -5.45 -12.80 -0.75
CA GLU A 76 -4.01 -13.11 -0.88
C GLU A 76 -3.19 -11.82 -1.06
N SER A 77 -3.55 -10.76 -0.34
CA SER A 77 -2.83 -9.48 -0.34
C SER A 77 -2.73 -8.95 1.09
N CYS A 78 -1.60 -8.31 1.39
CA CYS A 78 -1.31 -7.75 2.71
C CYS A 78 -1.14 -6.24 2.61
N CYS A 79 -1.59 -5.51 3.62
CA CYS A 79 -1.24 -4.10 3.75
C CYS A 79 0.11 -3.96 4.46
N VAL A 80 1.16 -3.57 3.73
CA VAL A 80 2.54 -3.53 4.26
C VAL A 80 3.30 -2.27 3.90
N ARG A 81 4.34 -1.96 4.69
CA ARG A 81 5.20 -0.80 4.45
C ARG A 81 6.30 -1.13 3.46
N GLU A 82 6.16 -0.58 2.27
CA GLU A 82 7.20 -0.61 1.24
C GLU A 82 7.99 0.70 1.26
N ILE A 83 9.07 0.74 2.06
CA ILE A 83 9.89 1.95 2.28
C ILE A 83 10.46 2.48 0.96
N SER A 84 10.70 1.62 -0.03
CA SER A 84 11.22 2.03 -1.34
C SER A 84 10.20 2.82 -2.18
N VAL A 85 8.91 2.70 -1.88
CA VAL A 85 7.82 3.42 -2.55
C VAL A 85 7.38 4.62 -1.71
N ASN A 86 7.06 4.40 -0.43
CA ASN A 86 6.65 5.47 0.47
C ASN A 86 7.04 5.12 1.92
N PRO A 87 7.86 5.95 2.59
CA PRO A 87 8.24 5.71 3.98
C PRO A 87 7.10 5.97 4.99
N HIS A 88 6.00 6.59 4.56
CA HIS A 88 4.90 7.07 5.40
C HIS A 88 3.55 6.37 5.19
N THR A 89 3.34 5.71 4.05
CA THR A 89 2.05 5.08 3.71
C THR A 89 2.26 3.63 3.31
N SER A 90 1.41 2.73 3.83
CA SER A 90 1.43 1.31 3.48
C SER A 90 0.75 1.05 2.14
N LEU A 91 1.07 -0.05 1.48
CA LEU A 91 0.48 -0.46 0.21
C LEU A 91 0.03 -1.92 0.21
N CYS A 92 -0.90 -2.23 -0.67
CA CYS A 92 -1.36 -3.58 -0.93
C CYS A 92 -0.31 -4.37 -1.68
N LYS A 93 0.26 -5.37 -1.01
CA LYS A 93 1.28 -6.26 -1.55
C LYS A 93 0.74 -7.68 -1.66
N PRO A 94 0.70 -8.26 -2.87
CA PRO A 94 0.29 -9.65 -3.04
C PRO A 94 1.18 -10.61 -2.24
N MET A 95 0.56 -11.66 -1.71
CA MET A 95 1.28 -12.78 -1.11
C MET A 95 2.05 -13.57 -2.17
N LEU A 96 3.17 -14.14 -1.75
CA LEU A 96 4.12 -14.88 -2.57
C LEU A 96 3.67 -16.33 -2.79
N ASN A 97 3.84 -16.79 -4.02
CA ASN A 97 3.63 -18.16 -4.45
C ASN A 97 4.78 -19.08 -4.02
N GLU A 98 4.60 -20.38 -4.23
CA GLU A 98 5.64 -21.39 -3.98
C GLU A 98 6.92 -21.06 -4.76
N PHE A 99 8.07 -21.25 -4.11
CA PHE A 99 9.42 -20.95 -4.60
C PHE A 99 9.78 -19.47 -4.76
N GLU A 100 8.86 -18.53 -4.49
CA GLU A 100 9.20 -17.10 -4.48
C GLU A 100 9.97 -16.72 -3.20
N SER A 101 10.90 -15.78 -3.35
CA SER A 101 11.81 -15.34 -2.28
C SER A 101 11.06 -14.61 -1.17
N CYS A 102 11.10 -15.17 0.03
CA CYS A 102 10.37 -14.68 1.20
C CYS A 102 11.23 -14.01 2.30
N GLY A 103 12.57 -13.95 2.12
CA GLY A 103 13.49 -13.22 3.02
C GLY A 103 14.95 -13.17 2.53
N PRO A 104 15.87 -12.43 3.19
CA PRO A 104 15.69 -11.43 4.26
C PRO A 104 15.52 -9.97 3.76
N ILE A 105 15.54 -9.73 2.44
CA ILE A 105 15.29 -8.41 1.81
C ILE A 105 13.79 -8.20 1.56
N ASN A 106 12.95 -8.82 2.41
CA ASN A 106 11.52 -8.81 2.18
C ASN A 106 10.90 -7.58 2.82
N LEU A 107 10.54 -6.63 1.96
CA LEU A 107 9.87 -5.39 2.29
C LEU A 107 8.40 -5.60 2.72
N PHE A 108 8.05 -6.78 3.26
CA PHE A 108 6.83 -6.98 4.05
C PHE A 108 7.10 -6.47 5.49
N HIS A 109 7.58 -5.23 5.59
CA HIS A 109 7.81 -4.61 6.88
C HIS A 109 6.47 -4.25 7.50
N ARG A 110 6.20 -4.81 8.68
CA ARG A 110 4.99 -4.50 9.47
C ARG A 110 5.07 -3.06 9.96
N VAL A 111 3.96 -2.34 9.84
CA VAL A 111 3.78 -1.08 10.53
C VAL A 111 3.21 -1.39 11.92
N TYR A 112 4.02 -1.19 12.96
CA TYR A 112 3.50 -1.08 14.32
C TYR A 112 2.94 0.33 14.49
N GLU A 113 1.65 0.54 14.21
CA GLU A 113 0.96 1.78 14.57
C GLU A 113 -0.14 1.49 15.60
N GLY A 114 0.17 1.81 16.87
CA GLY A 114 -0.82 2.47 17.75
C GLY A 114 -2.06 1.72 18.24
N GLY A 115 -2.04 0.40 18.43
CA GLY A 115 -2.92 -0.25 19.42
C GLY A 115 -3.87 -1.35 18.94
N MET A 116 -3.91 -1.69 17.65
CA MET A 116 -4.55 -2.93 17.18
C MET A 116 -3.58 -3.67 16.26
N VAL A 117 -3.11 -4.83 16.72
CA VAL A 117 -2.27 -5.73 15.92
C VAL A 117 -3.20 -6.44 14.95
N GLU A 118 -3.20 -6.03 13.68
CA GLU A 118 -3.83 -6.84 12.63
C GLU A 118 -3.21 -8.26 12.66
N PRO A 119 -4.02 -9.32 12.46
CA PRO A 119 -3.50 -10.69 12.44
C PRO A 119 -2.40 -10.84 11.39
N ASP A 120 -1.43 -11.70 11.68
CA ASP A 120 -0.21 -11.81 10.88
C ASP A 120 -0.51 -12.15 9.42
N CYS A 121 -0.27 -11.19 8.53
CA CYS A 121 -0.31 -11.41 7.10
C CYS A 121 1.08 -11.90 6.65
N GLY A 122 1.25 -13.22 6.59
CA GLY A 122 2.50 -13.85 6.20
C GLY A 122 2.87 -13.54 4.74
N PRO A 123 4.17 -13.49 4.39
CA PRO A 123 4.60 -13.13 3.05
C PRO A 123 4.20 -14.18 2.00
N CYS A 124 3.92 -15.42 2.41
CA CYS A 124 3.55 -16.52 1.53
C CYS A 124 2.03 -16.74 1.53
N LYS A 125 1.49 -17.25 0.43
CA LYS A 125 0.07 -17.64 0.33
C LYS A 125 -0.30 -18.72 1.34
N VAL A 126 -1.60 -18.85 1.60
CA VAL A 126 -2.17 -19.86 2.51
C VAL A 126 -1.69 -21.26 2.13
N GLY A 127 -1.22 -22.04 3.10
CA GLY A 127 -0.64 -23.37 2.89
C GLY A 127 0.87 -23.37 2.59
N LEU A 128 1.50 -22.18 2.56
CA LEU A 128 2.93 -22.02 2.38
C LEU A 128 3.56 -21.32 3.59
N GLN A 129 4.78 -21.73 3.91
CA GLN A 129 5.62 -21.17 4.95
C GLN A 129 6.94 -20.67 4.35
N CYS A 130 7.44 -19.56 4.87
CA CYS A 130 8.73 -19.03 4.49
C CYS A 130 9.87 -19.84 5.13
N LYS A 131 10.58 -20.67 4.35
CA LYS A 131 11.61 -21.59 4.83
C LYS A 131 12.99 -21.22 4.31
N ASN A 132 14.03 -21.32 5.15
CA ASN A 132 15.42 -21.20 4.72
C ASN A 132 15.89 -22.51 4.10
N VAL A 133 16.22 -22.50 2.82
CA VAL A 133 16.77 -23.65 2.09
C VAL A 133 18.27 -23.52 1.82
N GLY A 134 18.89 -22.44 2.29
CA GLY A 134 20.32 -22.20 2.08
C GLY A 134 21.20 -23.02 3.02
N SER A 135 22.19 -23.70 2.45
CA SER A 135 23.13 -24.55 3.21
C SER A 135 24.28 -23.78 3.87
N LYS A 136 24.67 -22.65 3.29
CA LYS A 136 25.78 -21.78 3.76
C LYS A 136 25.40 -20.29 3.83
N GLY A 137 24.19 -19.94 3.41
CA GLY A 137 23.70 -18.55 3.36
C GLY A 137 22.19 -18.50 3.60
N LEU A 138 21.67 -17.32 3.88
CA LEU A 138 20.23 -17.11 4.04
C LEU A 138 19.58 -17.12 2.66
N HIS A 139 18.81 -18.17 2.34
CA HIS A 139 17.98 -18.21 1.14
C HIS A 139 16.58 -18.68 1.55
N PHE A 140 15.68 -17.71 1.69
CA PHE A 140 14.32 -17.96 2.14
C PHE A 140 13.36 -17.98 0.96
N ILE A 141 12.61 -19.06 0.82
CA ILE A 141 11.57 -19.21 -0.20
C ILE A 141 10.28 -19.76 0.41
N CYS A 142 9.14 -19.46 -0.21
CA CYS A 142 7.86 -20.04 0.19
C CYS A 142 7.79 -21.52 -0.20
N LEU A 143 7.57 -22.41 0.76
CA LEU A 143 7.39 -23.85 0.56
C LEU A 143 6.15 -24.32 1.30
N LYS A 144 5.59 -25.47 0.91
CA LYS A 144 4.47 -26.07 1.65
C LYS A 144 4.80 -26.27 3.13
N GLU A 145 3.80 -26.06 3.97
CA GLU A 145 3.86 -26.46 5.38
C GLU A 145 4.20 -27.96 5.45
N ASP A 146 5.08 -28.35 6.37
CA ASP A 146 5.38 -29.78 6.54
C ASP A 146 4.10 -30.44 7.10
N GLU A 147 3.61 -31.49 6.44
CA GLU A 147 2.52 -32.30 6.96
C GLU A 147 3.05 -33.09 8.16
N GLU A 148 2.66 -32.71 9.38
CA GLU A 148 2.88 -33.51 10.60
C GLU A 148 1.97 -34.75 10.67
#